data_AF-A0AAV5EXS8-F1
#
_entry.id   AF-A0AAV5EXS8-F1
#
_cell.length_a   1.000
_cell.length_b   1.000
_cell.length_c   1.000
_cell.angle_alpha   90.00
_cell.angle_beta   90.00
_cell.angle_gamma   90.00
#
_symmetry.space_group_name_H-M   'P 1'
#
loop_
_entity.id
_entity.type
_entity.pdbx_description
1 polymer ?
#
loop_
_entity_poly.entity_id
_entity_poly.type
_entity_poly.pdbx_seq_one_letter_code
_entity_poly.pdbx_strand_id
1 'polypeptide(L)' 'MQASLTLLTASASAAAAIVYLAHKGNVRANWFAICQQFESFCERISGSLIGSFAAMVILIALISLSAFALARHH' A
#
# COMPACT_ATOMS: atom_id res chain seq x y z
N MET A 1 11.12 10.83 10.88
CA MET A 1 11.14 10.25 9.51
C MET A 1 10.98 8.73 9.48
N GLN A 2 11.32 7.99 10.53
CA GLN A 2 11.19 6.51 10.52
C GLN A 2 9.75 6.01 10.73
N ALA A 3 8.97 6.71 11.57
CA ALA A 3 7.58 6.32 11.88
C ALA A 3 6.63 6.36 10.67
N SER A 4 6.83 7.29 9.72
CA SER A 4 5.97 7.41 8.54
C SER A 4 6.14 6.24 7.56
N LEU A 5 7.37 5.76 7.36
CA LEU A 5 7.64 4.59 6.51
C LEU A 5 7.00 3.32 7.09
N THR A 6 7.17 3.07 8.39
CA THR A 6 6.63 1.86 9.03
C THR A 6 5.11 1.86 9.03
N LEU A 7 4.48 3.02 9.26
CA LEU A 7 3.03 3.19 9.18
C LEU A 7 2.49 2.93 7.77
N LEU A 8 3.14 3.46 6.74
CA LEU A 8 2.75 3.23 5.34
C LEU A 8 2.89 1.76 4.94
N THR A 9 3.96 1.11 5.37
CA THR A 9 4.19 -0.31 5.07
C THR A 9 3.12 -1.20 5.71
N ALA A 10 2.78 -0.92 6.98
CA ALA A 10 1.77 -1.69 7.71
C ALA A 10 0.37 -1.48 7.11
N SER A 11 0.00 -0.23 6.81
CA SER A 11 -1.29 0.09 6.19
C SER A 11 -1.42 -0.47 4.77
N ALA A 12 -0.37 -0.36 3.95
CA ALA A 12 -0.35 -0.95 2.60
C ALA A 12 -0.48 -2.49 2.63
N SER A 13 0.17 -3.16 3.60
CA SER A 13 0.07 -4.62 3.77
C SER A 13 -1.34 -5.05 4.19
N ALA A 14 -1.95 -4.33 5.13
CA ALA A 14 -3.34 -4.59 5.54
C ALA A 14 -4.30 -4.38 4.37
N ALA A 15 -4.15 -3.28 3.62
CA ALA A 15 -4.99 -3.00 2.46
C ALA A 15 -4.84 -4.08 1.37
N ALA A 16 -3.61 -4.56 1.11
CA ALA A 16 -3.35 -5.63 0.15
C ALA A 16 -4.04 -6.94 0.53
N ALA A 17 -4.02 -7.31 1.83
CA ALA A 17 -4.71 -8.50 2.32
C ALA A 17 -6.23 -8.39 2.12
N ILE A 18 -6.83 -7.22 2.38
CA ILE A 18 -8.26 -6.99 2.16
C ILE A 18 -8.62 -7.03 0.67
N VAL A 19 -7.80 -6.43 -0.22
CA VAL A 19 -8.04 -6.51 -1.68
C VAL A 19 -7.90 -7.94 -2.20
N TYR A 20 -6.93 -8.70 -1.70
CA TYR A 20 -6.79 -10.11 -2.05
C TYR A 20 -8.04 -10.91 -1.66
N LEU A 21 -8.55 -10.71 -0.45
CA LEU A 21 -9.81 -11.30 0.01
C LEU A 21 -11.01 -10.83 -0.81
N ALA A 22 -11.05 -9.55 -1.20
CA ALA A 22 -12.14 -9.00 -2.02
C ALA A 22 -12.18 -9.60 -3.44
N HIS A 23 -11.02 -10.01 -3.98
CA HIS A 23 -10.91 -10.58 -5.32
C HIS A 23 -11.07 -12.11 -5.34
N LYS A 24 -10.48 -12.83 -4.37
CA LYS A 24 -10.54 -14.30 -4.28
C LYS A 24 -11.73 -14.81 -3.48
N GLY A 25 -12.18 -14.06 -2.47
CA GLY A 25 -13.11 -14.53 -1.45
C GLY A 25 -12.50 -15.64 -0.57
N ASN A 26 -13.14 -15.92 0.56
CA ASN A 26 -12.83 -17.08 1.41
C ASN A 26 -14.10 -17.67 2.03
N VAL A 27 -14.52 -18.81 1.50
CA VAL A 27 -15.75 -19.52 1.93
C VAL A 27 -15.73 -19.95 3.40
N ARG A 28 -14.54 -20.30 3.94
CA ARG A 28 -14.40 -20.68 5.35
C ARG A 28 -14.66 -19.54 6.33
N ALA A 29 -14.45 -18.29 5.90
CA ALA A 29 -14.72 -17.10 6.69
C ALA A 29 -16.01 -16.40 6.28
N ASN A 30 -16.84 -17.02 5.42
CA ASN A 30 -18.03 -16.40 4.81
C ASN A 30 -17.73 -15.07 4.07
N TRP A 31 -16.49 -14.90 3.58
CA TRP A 31 -16.10 -13.68 2.88
C TRP A 31 -16.32 -13.86 1.38
N PHE A 32 -17.28 -13.15 0.81
CA PHE A 32 -17.58 -13.23 -0.62
C PHE A 32 -16.69 -12.31 -1.45
N ALA A 33 -16.45 -12.64 -2.72
CA ALA A 33 -15.67 -11.82 -3.64
C ALA A 33 -16.45 -10.56 -4.05
N ILE A 34 -16.38 -9.52 -3.22
CA ILE A 34 -17.10 -8.25 -3.40
C ILE A 34 -16.68 -7.51 -4.67
N CYS A 35 -15.41 -7.65 -5.09
CA CYS A 35 -14.92 -7.00 -6.31
C CYS A 35 -15.61 -7.49 -7.58
N GLN A 36 -16.19 -8.69 -7.61
CA GLN A 36 -16.91 -9.20 -8.77
C GLN A 36 -18.30 -8.56 -8.93
N GLN A 37 -18.90 -8.06 -7.85
CA GLN A 37 -20.20 -7.38 -7.88
C GLN A 37 -20.05 -5.86 -8.09
N PHE A 38 -18.91 -5.29 -7.68
CA PHE A 38 -18.64 -3.84 -7.72
C PHE A 38 -17.29 -3.55 -8.39
N GLU A 39 -17.20 -3.84 -9.68
CA GLU A 39 -15.97 -3.69 -10.47
C GLU A 39 -15.41 -2.26 -10.42
N SER A 40 -16.28 -1.25 -10.53
CA SER A 40 -15.90 0.18 -10.49
C SER A 40 -15.35 0.64 -9.14
N PHE A 41 -15.83 0.05 -8.03
CA PHE A 41 -15.32 0.34 -6.70
C PHE A 41 -13.97 -0.35 -6.47
N CYS A 42 -13.82 -1.56 -7.01
CA CYS A 42 -12.57 -2.32 -6.92
C CYS A 42 -11.44 -1.63 -7.68
N GLU A 43 -11.71 -1.12 -8.89
CA GLU A 43 -10.72 -0.38 -9.69
C GLU A 43 -10.19 0.84 -8.93
N ARG A 44 -11.11 1.61 -8.33
CA ARG A 44 -10.78 2.84 -7.59
C ARG A 44 -9.99 2.58 -6.32
N ILE A 45 -10.33 1.52 -5.58
CA ILE A 45 -9.58 1.09 -4.39
C ILE A 45 -8.20 0.56 -4.78
N SER A 46 -8.11 -0.23 -5.85
CA SER A 46 -6.83 -0.73 -6.37
C SER A 46 -5.91 0.45 -6.75
N GLY A 47 -6.44 1.46 -7.45
CA GLY A 47 -5.71 2.68 -7.79
C GLY A 47 -5.16 3.43 -6.55
N SER A 48 -5.97 3.56 -5.50
CA SER A 48 -5.54 4.16 -4.22
C SER A 48 -4.45 3.33 -3.54
N LEU A 49 -4.55 2.01 -3.61
CA LEU A 49 -3.58 1.07 -3.05
C LEU A 49 -2.22 1.22 -3.74
N ILE A 50 -2.24 1.26 -5.07
CA ILE A 50 -1.05 1.48 -5.90
C ILE A 50 -0.43 2.86 -5.60
N GLY A 51 -1.25 3.89 -5.43
CA GLY A 51 -0.79 5.21 -5.00
C GLY A 51 -0.08 5.19 -3.64
N SER A 52 -0.58 4.39 -2.69
CA SER A 52 0.05 4.22 -1.37
C SER A 52 1.41 3.51 -1.46
N PHE A 53 1.54 2.49 -2.30
CA PHE A 53 2.82 1.83 -2.58
C PHE A 53 3.81 2.76 -3.29
N ALA A 54 3.34 3.58 -4.24
CA ALA A 54 4.18 4.56 -4.91
C ALA A 54 4.71 5.61 -3.92
N ALA A 55 3.87 6.11 -3.01
CA ALA A 55 4.28 7.05 -1.96
C ALA A 55 5.35 6.45 -1.03
N MET A 56 5.24 5.16 -0.70
CA MET A 56 6.26 4.46 0.09
C MET A 56 7.62 4.45 -0.62
N VAL A 57 7.67 4.14 -1.92
CA VAL A 57 8.91 4.15 -2.72
C VAL A 57 9.52 5.55 -2.78
N ILE A 58 8.69 6.57 -3.01
CA ILE A 58 9.13 7.98 -3.06
C ILE A 58 9.76 8.39 -1.71
N LEU A 59 9.14 8.03 -0.59
CA LEU A 59 9.69 8.35 0.73
C LEU A 59 11.03 7.66 1.00
N ILE A 60 11.19 6.40 0.58
CA ILE A 60 12.47 5.69 0.68
C ILE A 60 13.55 6.41 -0.14
N ALA A 61 13.23 6.81 -1.37
CA ALA A 61 14.14 7.56 -2.22
C ALA A 61 14.53 8.92 -1.60
N LEU A 62 13.56 9.67 -1.07
CA LEU A 62 13.81 10.95 -0.40
C LEU A 62 14.71 10.79 0.83
N ILE A 63 14.45 9.80 1.68
CA ILE A 63 15.28 9.54 2.87
C ILE A 63 16.71 9.17 2.49
N SER A 64 16.85 8.37 1.43
CA SER A 64 18.16 8.00 0.89
C SER A 64 18.91 9.24 0.39
N LEU A 65 18.26 10.07 -0.44
CA LEU A 65 18.81 11.32 -0.95
C LEU A 65 19.19 12.29 0.18
N SER A 66 18.36 12.43 1.21
CA SER A 66 18.67 13.25 2.39
C SER A 66 19.91 12.72 3.12
N ALA A 67 20.02 11.41 3.31
CA ALA A 67 21.20 10.79 3.93
C ALA A 67 22.46 11.00 3.09
N PHE A 68 22.40 10.82 1.77
CA PHE A 68 23.52 11.07 0.85
C PHE A 68 23.92 12.54 0.80
N ALA A 69 22.94 13.46 0.78
CA ALA A 69 23.21 14.90 0.78
C ALA A 69 23.91 15.33 2.08
N LEU A 70 23.47 14.79 3.22
CA LEU A 70 24.10 15.05 4.51
C LEU A 70 25.51 14.44 4.59
N ALA A 71 25.69 13.22 4.10
CA ALA A 71 26.98 12.55 4.04
C ALA A 71 27.99 13.21 3.06
N ARG A 72 27.52 14.01 2.09
CA ARG A 72 28.38 14.80 1.20
C ARG A 72 28.74 16.18 1.74
N HIS A 73 28.00 16.68 2.74
CA HIS A 73 28.25 17.98 3.37
C HIS A 73 29.20 17.90 4.57
N HIS A 74 29.45 16.68 5.08
CA HIS A 74 30.57 16.35 5.96
C HIS A 74 31.74 15.80 5.13
#